data_AF-A0A7V5S0M3-F1
#
_entry.id   AF-A0A7V5S0M3-F1
#
_cell.length_a   1.000
_cell.length_b   1.000
_cell.length_c   1.000
_cell.angle_alpha   90.00
_cell.angle_beta   90.00
_cell.angle_gamma   90.00
#
_symmetry.space_group_name_H-M   'P 1'
#
loop_
_entity.id
_entity.type
_entity.pdbx_description
1 polymer ?
#
loop_
_entity_poly.entity_id
_entity_poly.type
_entity_poly.pdbx_seq_one_letter_code
_entity_poly.pdbx_strand_id
1 'polypeptide(L)'
;MIGYRYRNRFFLPGVRAAFSLVRRHIETYFVDVFWVLYALKLCRVQPGWVVPLQFETDHPLELRANSANLTDLMKAQLKRDNFDWLRGFCRQTGLVVINGVQTAWRERGPTNAASHWGVINHSDPQIREVFLQAHEILVAGHREGTLMCGVHNHSINDTRGYGARREMTNLIRHSDAGSLYGAPSDVPIQHGRCCVARHVAPSSVPSGAIETTIGDETILEWDFTGRTSGTGTTIATMPMQNVHAARVILEGEMYEMRAMGFPDGHCGEHRYTNTAANNAGGIAWWQAAKELGLRALRSSYCPNQHSDPSIPGANNQTVPVSRVWNGFHLLPLHNLDITGSSEVSTWGLYDPNAGAAGRHAVGFFGLDSASNDITGQWSTNRQAASWRAHQRALCRLTGIWLFINVANLGAAYIHPAWSWYGCSVSQPVARFDGENILNVNGQPHWNPTVELMENMRVIVGVLKEYLKFGSVSDLIAVRERVMV
;
A
#
# COMPACT_ATOMS: atom_id res chain seq x y z
N MET A 1 -22.34 32.77 -25.16
CA MET A 1 -21.14 33.04 -24.33
C MET A 1 -21.43 32.60 -22.88
N ILE A 2 -21.36 31.29 -22.60
CA ILE A 2 -21.49 30.71 -21.25
C ILE A 2 -20.54 29.51 -21.24
N GLY A 3 -19.42 29.60 -20.53
CA GLY A 3 -18.36 28.58 -20.57
C GLY A 3 -17.01 29.02 -20.01
N TYR A 4 -16.86 30.31 -19.71
CA TYR A 4 -15.64 30.92 -19.17
C TYR A 4 -15.81 31.34 -17.70
N ARG A 5 -16.11 30.42 -16.78
CA ARG A 5 -16.05 30.69 -15.32
C ARG A 5 -15.69 29.45 -14.49
N TYR A 6 -14.57 28.79 -14.80
CA TYR A 6 -13.89 27.93 -13.82
C TYR A 6 -12.39 28.16 -13.97
N ARG A 7 -11.87 29.13 -13.21
CA ARG A 7 -10.44 29.52 -13.19
C ARG A 7 -9.53 28.39 -12.67
N ASN A 8 -10.11 27.32 -12.13
CA ASN A 8 -9.43 26.10 -11.68
C ASN A 8 -10.05 24.89 -12.42
N ARG A 9 -9.42 24.45 -13.51
CA ARG A 9 -9.91 23.38 -14.43
C ARG A 9 -9.78 21.95 -13.86
N PHE A 10 -9.58 21.77 -12.56
CA PHE A 10 -9.17 20.50 -11.94
C PHE A 10 -10.32 19.55 -11.58
N PHE A 11 -11.57 19.93 -11.83
CA PHE A 11 -12.76 19.22 -11.33
C PHE A 11 -13.78 18.86 -12.41
N LEU A 12 -13.40 18.65 -13.67
CA LEU A 12 -14.39 18.19 -14.65
C LEU A 12 -14.89 16.77 -14.29
N PRO A 13 -16.21 16.49 -14.36
CA PRO A 13 -16.70 15.12 -14.26
C PRO A 13 -15.99 14.27 -15.33
N GLY A 14 -15.39 13.16 -14.89
CA GLY A 14 -14.56 12.34 -15.76
C GLY A 14 -15.36 11.77 -16.92
N VAL A 15 -14.92 12.01 -18.16
CA VAL A 15 -15.48 11.34 -19.34
C VAL A 15 -15.02 9.88 -19.30
N ARG A 16 -15.96 8.94 -19.11
CA ARG A 16 -15.65 7.51 -19.20
C ARG A 16 -16.01 6.96 -20.57
N ALA A 17 -15.00 6.41 -21.26
CA ALA A 17 -15.26 5.29 -22.16
C ALA A 17 -15.57 4.06 -21.30
N ALA A 18 -16.66 3.35 -21.62
CA ALA A 18 -17.11 2.18 -20.89
C ALA A 18 -16.08 1.04 -20.98
N PHE A 19 -15.30 0.81 -19.91
CA PHE A 19 -14.53 -0.42 -19.79
C PHE A 19 -15.44 -1.57 -19.33
N SER A 20 -15.39 -2.69 -20.03
CA SER A 20 -16.19 -3.90 -19.79
C SER A 20 -15.83 -4.67 -18.52
N LEU A 21 -14.72 -4.33 -17.85
CA LEU A 21 -14.32 -4.89 -16.54
C LEU A 21 -15.12 -4.31 -15.35
N VAL A 22 -15.93 -3.28 -15.57
CA VAL A 22 -16.64 -2.52 -14.53
C VAL A 22 -17.85 -3.27 -13.94
N ARG A 23 -18.15 -4.49 -14.38
CA ARG A 23 -19.45 -5.15 -14.13
C ARG A 23 -19.49 -6.22 -13.04
N ARG A 24 -18.40 -6.54 -12.33
CA ARG A 24 -18.41 -7.73 -11.44
C ARG A 24 -18.25 -7.53 -9.94
N HIS A 25 -17.77 -6.39 -9.43
CA HIS A 25 -17.65 -6.18 -7.97
C HIS A 25 -18.04 -4.76 -7.60
N ILE A 26 -18.36 -4.52 -6.32
CA ILE A 26 -18.87 -3.28 -5.68
C ILE A 26 -17.89 -2.07 -5.83
N GLU A 27 -16.89 -2.17 -6.72
CA GLU A 27 -15.85 -1.20 -7.03
C GLU A 27 -16.25 -0.27 -8.18
N THR A 28 -17.46 0.28 -8.12
CA THR A 28 -17.78 1.40 -9.02
C THR A 28 -17.12 2.63 -8.44
N TYR A 29 -15.96 3.04 -8.97
CA TYR A 29 -15.31 4.28 -8.58
C TYR A 29 -16.33 5.43 -8.69
N PHE A 30 -16.83 5.93 -7.56
CA PHE A 30 -17.57 7.19 -7.56
C PHE A 30 -16.54 8.31 -7.69
N VAL A 31 -16.17 8.65 -8.93
CA VAL A 31 -15.25 9.77 -9.22
C VAL A 31 -15.87 11.13 -8.92
N ASP A 32 -17.15 11.16 -8.56
CA ASP A 32 -17.91 12.38 -8.26
C ASP A 32 -18.07 12.64 -6.76
N VAL A 33 -17.35 11.94 -5.87
CA VAL A 33 -17.44 12.14 -4.41
C VAL A 33 -17.25 13.61 -4.02
N PHE A 34 -16.30 14.30 -4.64
CA PHE A 34 -16.13 15.74 -4.42
C PHE A 34 -17.42 16.52 -4.72
N TRP A 35 -18.03 16.28 -5.88
CA TRP A 35 -19.23 16.99 -6.31
C TRP A 35 -20.44 16.68 -5.44
N VAL A 36 -20.58 15.43 -4.98
CA VAL A 36 -21.61 15.04 -4.03
C VAL A 36 -21.44 15.80 -2.71
N LEU A 37 -20.24 15.76 -2.11
CA LEU A 37 -19.97 16.47 -0.85
C LEU A 37 -20.12 18.00 -1.00
N TYR A 38 -19.70 18.54 -2.14
CA TYR A 38 -19.86 19.97 -2.43
C TYR A 38 -21.32 20.36 -2.62
N ALA A 39 -22.14 19.55 -3.28
CA ALA A 39 -23.58 19.76 -3.38
C ALA A 39 -24.25 19.72 -2.00
N LEU A 40 -23.91 18.73 -1.17
CA LEU A 40 -24.39 18.65 0.21
C LEU A 40 -24.04 19.91 1.01
N LYS A 41 -22.82 20.42 0.83
CA LYS A 41 -22.38 21.70 1.42
C LYS A 41 -23.25 22.87 0.96
N LEU A 42 -23.49 22.99 -0.34
CA LEU A 42 -24.33 24.06 -0.90
C LEU A 42 -25.78 23.97 -0.41
N CYS A 43 -26.28 22.75 -0.22
CA CYS A 43 -27.58 22.46 0.39
C CYS A 43 -27.60 22.58 1.92
N ARG A 44 -26.46 22.91 2.56
CA ARG A 44 -26.30 23.06 4.02
C ARG A 44 -26.61 21.80 4.83
N VAL A 45 -26.45 20.62 4.22
CA VAL A 45 -26.66 19.34 4.91
C VAL A 45 -25.51 19.11 5.90
N GLN A 46 -25.78 19.15 7.20
CA GLN A 46 -24.73 18.94 8.20
C GLN A 46 -24.29 17.47 8.26
N PRO A 47 -22.99 17.17 8.18
CA PRO A 47 -22.52 15.80 8.32
C PRO A 47 -22.59 15.36 9.79
N GLY A 48 -23.00 14.11 10.03
CA GLY A 48 -22.99 13.51 11.37
C GLY A 48 -21.58 13.27 11.92
N TRP A 49 -20.57 13.20 11.03
CA TRP A 49 -19.16 13.08 11.37
C TRP A 49 -18.28 13.60 10.24
N VAL A 50 -17.07 14.02 10.59
CA VAL A 50 -16.04 14.43 9.63
C VAL A 50 -15.23 13.21 9.22
N VAL A 51 -15.11 12.95 7.91
CA VAL A 51 -14.35 11.82 7.38
C VAL A 51 -12.85 12.15 7.38
N PRO A 52 -12.01 11.34 8.05
CA PRO A 52 -10.57 11.47 7.97
C PRO A 52 -10.06 10.94 6.63
N LEU A 53 -9.22 11.72 5.97
CA LEU A 53 -8.47 11.31 4.80
C LEU A 53 -7.10 10.82 5.24
N GLN A 54 -6.78 9.58 4.92
CA GLN A 54 -5.48 8.96 5.18
C GLN A 54 -4.78 8.59 3.88
N PHE A 55 -3.45 8.45 3.95
CA PHE A 55 -2.62 8.05 2.83
C PHE A 55 -1.51 7.09 3.29
N GLU A 56 -1.10 6.20 2.41
CA GLU A 56 -0.03 5.25 2.68
C GLU A 56 1.03 5.24 1.58
N THR A 57 2.24 4.81 1.92
CA THR A 57 3.24 4.38 0.95
C THR A 57 3.64 2.94 1.22
N ASP A 58 3.94 2.20 0.16
CA ASP A 58 4.55 0.88 0.23
C ASP A 58 5.99 0.96 -0.29
N HIS A 59 6.90 0.22 0.33
CA HIS A 59 8.31 0.18 -0.07
C HIS A 59 8.95 1.58 -0.05
N PRO A 60 8.91 2.29 1.10
CA PRO A 60 9.40 3.64 1.18
C PRO A 60 10.84 3.74 0.65
N LEU A 61 11.71 2.83 1.09
CA LEU A 61 13.04 2.64 0.52
C LEU A 61 13.10 1.28 -0.22
N GLU A 62 13.13 1.33 -1.55
CA GLU A 62 13.33 0.19 -2.44
C GLU A 62 13.97 0.68 -3.73
N LEU A 63 14.98 -0.03 -4.24
CA LEU A 63 15.58 0.21 -5.56
C LEU A 63 14.94 -0.67 -6.64
N ARG A 64 14.76 -0.11 -7.83
CA ARG A 64 14.24 -0.84 -9.00
C ARG A 64 15.10 -0.51 -10.22
N ALA A 65 15.39 -1.53 -11.04
CA ALA A 65 16.35 -1.44 -12.14
C ALA A 65 15.81 -0.73 -13.40
N ASN A 66 14.49 -0.66 -13.59
CA ASN A 66 13.85 -0.18 -14.84
C ASN A 66 13.17 1.19 -14.67
N SER A 67 13.96 2.24 -14.52
CA SER A 67 13.48 3.63 -14.39
C SER A 67 13.94 4.53 -15.53
N ALA A 68 13.32 5.71 -15.66
CA ALA A 68 13.68 6.77 -16.59
C ALA A 68 15.14 7.26 -16.45
N ASN A 69 16.13 6.54 -16.99
CA ASN A 69 17.56 6.91 -17.02
C ASN A 69 18.17 7.39 -15.68
N LEU A 70 17.57 7.05 -14.54
CA LEU A 70 18.06 7.44 -13.22
C LEU A 70 19.13 6.46 -12.74
N THR A 71 20.23 7.00 -12.21
CA THR A 71 21.17 6.22 -11.40
C THR A 71 20.56 5.90 -10.03
N ASP A 72 21.09 4.89 -9.35
CA ASP A 72 20.60 4.54 -8.00
C ASP A 72 20.84 5.65 -6.97
N LEU A 73 21.91 6.44 -7.13
CA LEU A 73 22.13 7.64 -6.34
C LEU A 73 21.01 8.67 -6.54
N MET A 74 20.61 8.92 -7.79
CA MET A 74 19.50 9.84 -8.07
C MET A 74 18.18 9.34 -7.50
N LYS A 75 17.91 8.02 -7.57
CA LYS A 75 16.72 7.41 -6.95
C LYS A 75 16.71 7.60 -5.43
N ALA A 76 17.87 7.45 -4.78
CA ALA A 76 18.01 7.68 -3.35
C ALA A 76 17.74 9.16 -2.99
N GLN A 77 18.28 10.10 -3.76
CA GLN A 77 18.06 11.54 -3.59
C GLN A 77 16.57 11.90 -3.73
N LEU A 78 15.91 11.39 -4.77
CA LEU A 78 14.47 11.58 -4.97
C LEU A 78 13.67 11.13 -3.75
N LYS A 79 13.97 9.95 -3.18
CA LYS A 79 13.28 9.44 -1.98
C LYS A 79 13.53 10.33 -0.76
N ARG A 80 14.79 10.71 -0.50
CA ARG A 80 15.15 11.59 0.62
C ARG A 80 14.35 12.89 0.57
N ASP A 81 14.38 13.58 -0.58
CA ASP A 81 13.79 14.90 -0.71
C ASP A 81 12.25 14.85 -0.66
N ASN A 82 11.66 13.80 -1.24
CA ASN A 82 10.22 13.58 -1.17
C ASN A 82 9.73 13.27 0.25
N PHE A 83 10.44 12.43 1.00
CA PHE A 83 10.04 12.13 2.38
C PHE A 83 10.24 13.31 3.31
N ASP A 84 11.28 14.13 3.11
CA ASP A 84 11.47 15.35 3.91
C ASP A 84 10.31 16.33 3.68
N TRP A 85 9.96 16.56 2.42
CA TRP A 85 8.79 17.38 2.06
C TRP A 85 7.49 16.80 2.62
N LEU A 86 7.27 15.48 2.49
CA LEU A 86 6.06 14.82 2.96
C LEU A 86 5.92 14.92 4.48
N ARG A 87 7.02 14.77 5.22
CA ARG A 87 7.05 15.00 6.68
C ARG A 87 6.65 16.44 7.02
N GLY A 88 7.19 17.42 6.29
CA GLY A 88 6.81 18.83 6.44
C GLY A 88 5.31 19.06 6.16
N PHE A 89 4.78 18.49 5.09
CA PHE A 89 3.36 18.55 4.76
C PHE A 89 2.48 17.96 5.87
N CYS A 90 2.86 16.79 6.40
CA CYS A 90 2.16 16.12 7.50
C CYS A 90 2.11 17.00 8.76
N ARG A 91 3.25 17.59 9.16
CA ARG A 91 3.32 18.53 10.30
C ARG A 91 2.40 19.74 10.15
N GLN A 92 2.27 20.26 8.93
CA GLN A 92 1.43 21.43 8.65
C GLN A 92 -0.07 21.12 8.64
N THR A 93 -0.45 19.88 8.32
CA THR A 93 -1.83 19.51 7.99
C THR A 93 -2.48 18.58 8.99
N GLY A 94 -1.68 17.89 9.81
CA GLY A 94 -2.15 16.82 10.69
C GLY A 94 -2.43 15.50 9.96
N LEU A 95 -2.07 15.38 8.67
CA LEU A 95 -2.08 14.09 7.97
C LEU A 95 -1.04 13.17 8.61
N VAL A 96 -1.41 11.90 8.80
CA VAL A 96 -0.46 10.85 9.15
C VAL A 96 -0.35 9.88 7.98
N VAL A 97 0.86 9.73 7.45
CA VAL A 97 1.15 8.78 6.38
C VAL A 97 1.69 7.50 6.96
N ILE A 98 1.05 6.38 6.62
CA ILE A 98 1.53 5.05 6.97
C ILE A 98 2.52 4.56 5.89
N ASN A 99 3.64 3.97 6.29
CA ASN A 99 4.68 3.49 5.39
C ASN A 99 4.90 1.98 5.64
N GLY A 100 4.57 1.16 4.65
CA GLY A 100 4.82 -0.27 4.63
C GLY A 100 6.29 -0.56 4.30
N VAL A 101 7.10 -0.79 5.33
CA VAL A 101 8.53 -1.07 5.21
C VAL A 101 8.74 -2.53 4.81
N GLN A 102 9.47 -2.75 3.72
CA GLN A 102 9.82 -4.11 3.30
C GLN A 102 10.69 -4.78 4.36
N THR A 103 10.10 -5.74 5.07
CA THR A 103 10.75 -6.50 6.14
C THR A 103 11.03 -7.93 5.72
N ALA A 104 11.72 -8.63 6.61
CA ALA A 104 12.14 -10.02 6.54
C ALA A 104 13.28 -10.30 5.57
N TRP A 105 13.89 -9.26 5.01
CA TRP A 105 15.01 -9.40 4.10
C TRP A 105 16.34 -9.52 4.84
N ARG A 106 16.41 -9.14 6.12
CA ARG A 106 17.61 -9.32 6.94
C ARG A 106 18.04 -10.78 7.01
N GLU A 107 17.09 -11.71 7.18
CA GLU A 107 17.39 -13.15 7.28
C GLU A 107 16.96 -13.96 6.07
N ARG A 108 15.78 -13.69 5.48
CA ARG A 108 15.20 -14.55 4.43
C ARG A 108 15.67 -14.19 3.01
N GLY A 109 16.36 -13.07 2.85
CA GLY A 109 17.02 -12.73 1.59
C GLY A 109 18.07 -11.64 1.77
N PRO A 110 19.14 -11.89 2.55
CA PRO A 110 20.14 -10.88 2.90
C PRO A 110 20.91 -10.34 1.68
N THR A 111 20.87 -11.05 0.56
CA THR A 111 21.48 -10.64 -0.70
C THR A 111 20.60 -9.71 -1.54
N ASN A 112 19.36 -9.46 -1.11
CA ASN A 112 18.45 -8.54 -1.79
C ASN A 112 18.83 -7.08 -1.51
N ALA A 113 19.78 -6.57 -2.30
CA ALA A 113 20.27 -5.19 -2.23
C ALA A 113 19.20 -4.12 -2.56
N ALA A 114 18.06 -4.53 -3.13
CA ALA A 114 16.98 -3.62 -3.51
C ALA A 114 15.96 -3.36 -2.39
N SER A 115 15.89 -4.23 -1.38
CA SER A 115 14.98 -4.10 -0.23
C SER A 115 15.36 -2.97 0.73
N HIS A 116 14.47 -2.56 1.63
CA HIS A 116 14.77 -1.51 2.63
C HIS A 116 16.03 -1.85 3.44
N TRP A 117 16.14 -3.07 3.97
CA TRP A 117 17.35 -3.54 4.67
C TRP A 117 18.60 -3.51 3.77
N GLY A 118 18.46 -3.91 2.51
CA GLY A 118 19.55 -3.91 1.53
C GLY A 118 20.07 -2.51 1.21
N VAL A 119 19.17 -1.54 1.01
CA VAL A 119 19.55 -0.18 0.59
C VAL A 119 20.17 0.65 1.72
N ILE A 120 19.76 0.43 2.99
CA ILE A 120 20.42 1.07 4.14
C ILE A 120 21.79 0.43 4.44
N ASN A 121 22.03 -0.79 3.96
CA ASN A 121 23.31 -1.51 4.05
C ASN A 121 24.03 -1.59 2.69
N HIS A 122 23.73 -0.67 1.77
CA HIS A 122 24.21 -0.74 0.39
C HIS A 122 25.76 -0.76 0.33
N SER A 123 26.31 -1.49 -0.65
CA SER A 123 27.75 -1.69 -0.80
C SER A 123 28.47 -0.41 -1.24
N ASP A 124 27.87 0.36 -2.14
CA ASP A 124 28.33 1.71 -2.49
C ASP A 124 28.06 2.67 -1.33
N PRO A 125 29.10 3.29 -0.73
CA PRO A 125 28.96 4.15 0.44
C PRO A 125 28.21 5.45 0.14
N GLN A 126 28.29 5.99 -1.08
CA GLN A 126 27.63 7.23 -1.44
C GLN A 126 26.12 7.03 -1.58
N ILE A 127 25.71 5.92 -2.21
CA ILE A 127 24.30 5.54 -2.29
C ILE A 127 23.76 5.22 -0.89
N ARG A 128 24.52 4.47 -0.09
CA ARG A 128 24.16 4.12 1.29
C ARG A 128 23.92 5.35 2.14
N GLU A 129 24.80 6.34 2.08
CA GLU A 129 24.68 7.56 2.88
C GLU A 129 23.35 8.30 2.60
N VAL A 130 22.96 8.43 1.33
CA VAL A 130 21.70 9.10 0.96
C VAL A 130 20.48 8.28 1.41
N PHE A 131 20.54 6.95 1.32
CA PHE A 131 19.47 6.10 1.86
C PHE A 131 19.36 6.17 3.38
N LEU A 132 20.49 6.27 4.09
CA LEU A 132 20.49 6.50 5.54
C LEU A 132 19.86 7.86 5.89
N GLN A 133 20.12 8.91 5.11
CA GLN A 133 19.42 10.20 5.29
C GLN A 133 17.89 10.06 5.12
N ALA A 134 17.44 9.37 4.07
CA ALA A 134 16.01 9.10 3.87
C ALA A 134 15.42 8.23 4.99
N HIS A 135 16.17 7.25 5.49
CA HIS A 135 15.78 6.40 6.60
C HIS A 135 15.63 7.20 7.90
N GLU A 136 16.57 8.08 8.23
CA GLU A 136 16.47 8.95 9.41
C GLU A 136 15.28 9.90 9.36
N ILE A 137 14.89 10.37 8.16
CA ILE A 137 13.65 11.14 7.99
C ILE A 137 12.42 10.29 8.36
N LEU A 138 12.37 9.02 7.93
CA LEU A 138 11.29 8.09 8.28
C LEU A 138 11.28 7.77 9.78
N VAL A 139 12.43 7.49 10.39
CA VAL A 139 12.54 7.23 11.83
C VAL A 139 12.09 8.44 12.64
N ALA A 140 12.53 9.63 12.26
CA ALA A 140 12.14 10.85 12.94
C ALA A 140 10.64 11.17 12.72
N GLY A 141 10.11 10.94 11.52
CA GLY A 141 8.68 11.07 11.24
C GLY A 141 7.82 10.04 11.98
N HIS A 142 8.32 8.82 12.20
CA HIS A 142 7.65 7.81 13.03
C HIS A 142 7.57 8.27 14.49
N ARG A 143 8.67 8.80 15.05
CA ARG A 143 8.70 9.34 16.43
C ARG A 143 7.76 10.53 16.62
N GLU A 144 7.54 11.31 15.57
CA GLU A 144 6.67 12.49 15.57
C GLU A 144 5.19 12.19 15.32
N GLY A 145 4.84 10.96 14.95
CA GLY A 145 3.46 10.62 14.59
C GLY A 145 3.08 11.04 13.15
N THR A 146 4.02 11.38 12.27
CA THR A 146 3.72 11.90 10.92
C THR A 146 3.95 10.89 9.80
N LEU A 147 5.06 10.15 9.86
CA LEU A 147 5.45 9.14 8.88
C LEU A 147 5.57 7.80 9.59
N MET A 148 4.44 7.23 9.96
CA MET A 148 4.40 6.01 10.75
C MET A 148 4.85 4.83 9.90
N CYS A 149 5.74 4.00 10.43
CA CYS A 149 6.32 2.87 9.71
C CYS A 149 5.88 1.55 10.35
N GLY A 150 5.49 0.60 9.52
CA GLY A 150 5.12 -0.75 9.95
C GLY A 150 5.62 -1.79 8.97
N VAL A 151 5.47 -3.06 9.34
CA VAL A 151 5.88 -4.21 8.51
C VAL A 151 5.15 -4.22 7.16
N HIS A 152 5.80 -4.75 6.14
CA HIS A 152 5.27 -4.99 4.79
C HIS A 152 6.06 -6.14 4.13
N ASN A 153 5.65 -7.38 4.40
CA ASN A 153 6.49 -8.53 4.09
C ASN A 153 6.37 -9.01 2.61
N HIS A 154 7.51 -9.10 1.90
CA HIS A 154 7.70 -9.72 0.57
C HIS A 154 8.54 -11.01 0.59
N SER A 155 8.99 -11.48 1.74
CA SER A 155 9.88 -12.64 1.87
C SER A 155 9.16 -14.00 1.84
N ILE A 156 7.83 -14.01 1.88
CA ILE A 156 7.02 -15.23 1.95
C ILE A 156 6.04 -15.32 0.79
N ASN A 157 5.62 -16.55 0.46
CA ASN A 157 4.56 -16.86 -0.51
C ASN A 157 4.71 -16.15 -1.87
N ASP A 158 5.82 -16.39 -2.58
CA ASP A 158 6.14 -15.76 -3.87
C ASP A 158 6.07 -14.23 -3.84
N THR A 159 6.55 -13.64 -2.74
CA THR A 159 6.53 -12.20 -2.52
C THR A 159 5.15 -11.57 -2.43
N ARG A 160 4.11 -12.38 -2.14
CA ARG A 160 2.72 -11.92 -2.03
C ARG A 160 2.23 -11.81 -0.59
N GLY A 161 3.09 -11.84 0.42
CA GLY A 161 2.67 -11.57 1.81
C GLY A 161 1.85 -12.71 2.44
N TYR A 162 0.96 -12.39 3.38
CA TYR A 162 0.37 -13.38 4.30
C TYR A 162 -0.67 -14.29 3.63
N GLY A 163 -0.59 -15.59 3.89
CA GLY A 163 -1.60 -16.59 3.49
C GLY A 163 -1.70 -16.94 2.00
N ALA A 164 -0.86 -16.37 1.13
CA ALA A 164 -0.91 -16.61 -0.32
C ALA A 164 -0.51 -18.04 -0.78
N ARG A 165 0.02 -18.88 0.12
CA ARG A 165 0.24 -20.32 -0.11
C ARG A 165 -0.20 -21.15 1.09
N ARG A 166 -0.41 -22.45 0.87
CA ARG A 166 -0.70 -23.43 1.94
C ARG A 166 0.54 -23.74 2.79
N GLU A 167 1.70 -23.81 2.16
CA GLU A 167 2.97 -24.18 2.79
C GLU A 167 4.13 -23.35 2.23
N MET A 168 5.15 -23.13 3.07
CA MET A 168 6.42 -22.52 2.71
C MET A 168 7.56 -23.50 2.99
N THR A 169 8.44 -23.70 2.02
CA THR A 169 9.63 -24.53 2.17
C THR A 169 10.83 -23.69 2.58
N ASN A 170 11.72 -24.25 3.40
CA ASN A 170 12.96 -23.62 3.85
C ASN A 170 12.76 -22.23 4.49
N LEU A 171 11.73 -22.09 5.34
CA LEU A 171 11.51 -20.87 6.09
C LEU A 171 12.71 -20.64 7.04
N ILE A 172 13.41 -19.53 6.86
CA ILE A 172 14.50 -19.11 7.76
C ILE A 172 13.88 -18.28 8.89
N ARG A 173 14.17 -18.70 10.13
CA ARG A 173 13.79 -17.99 11.35
C ARG A 173 14.83 -16.95 11.72
N HIS A 174 14.39 -15.85 12.30
CA HIS A 174 15.28 -14.91 12.96
C HIS A 174 15.90 -15.55 14.22
N SER A 175 16.97 -14.95 14.72
CA SER A 175 17.73 -15.45 15.89
C SER A 175 18.02 -14.33 16.90
N ASP A 176 17.15 -13.32 16.96
CA ASP A 176 17.31 -12.21 17.90
C ASP A 176 17.13 -12.68 19.34
N ALA A 177 17.94 -12.11 20.25
CA ALA A 177 17.87 -12.45 21.66
C ALA A 177 16.51 -12.08 22.29
N GLY A 178 16.04 -12.94 23.21
CA GLY A 178 14.77 -12.75 23.91
C GLY A 178 13.52 -13.08 23.08
N SER A 179 13.69 -13.61 21.87
CA SER A 179 12.61 -14.06 21.00
C SER A 179 11.91 -15.31 21.54
N LEU A 180 10.59 -15.34 21.44
CA LEU A 180 9.78 -16.49 21.80
C LEU A 180 9.70 -17.52 20.68
N TYR A 181 9.78 -17.08 19.41
CA TYR A 181 9.48 -17.90 18.24
C TYR A 181 10.67 -18.10 17.27
N GLY A 182 11.75 -17.37 17.47
CA GLY A 182 13.02 -17.43 16.73
C GLY A 182 13.91 -18.59 17.16
N ALA A 183 14.98 -18.84 16.41
CA ALA A 183 15.97 -19.83 16.76
C ALA A 183 16.82 -19.36 17.96
N PRO A 184 17.20 -20.26 18.90
CA PRO A 184 17.07 -21.72 18.85
C PRO A 184 15.82 -22.28 19.53
N SER A 185 14.81 -21.46 19.87
CA SER A 185 13.60 -21.93 20.56
C SER A 185 12.91 -23.03 19.75
N ASP A 186 12.55 -24.15 20.37
CA ASP A 186 11.72 -25.14 19.69
C ASP A 186 10.25 -24.71 19.77
N VAL A 187 9.63 -24.50 18.61
CA VAL A 187 8.27 -23.97 18.50
C VAL A 187 7.35 -24.97 17.83
N PRO A 188 6.06 -25.02 18.22
CA PRO A 188 5.14 -25.89 17.51
C PRO A 188 4.91 -25.40 16.08
N ILE A 189 5.04 -26.32 15.10
CA ILE A 189 4.78 -26.07 13.68
C ILE A 189 3.50 -26.74 13.22
N GLN A 190 3.19 -27.88 13.84
CA GLN A 190 1.91 -28.57 13.77
C GLN A 190 1.41 -28.83 15.19
N HIS A 191 1.51 -27.81 16.05
CA HIS A 191 0.48 -27.58 17.06
C HIS A 191 -0.16 -26.22 16.85
N GLY A 192 -1.42 -26.09 17.23
CA GLY A 192 -2.23 -24.86 17.10
C GLY A 192 -3.39 -25.00 16.12
N ARG A 193 -4.32 -24.03 16.16
CA ARG A 193 -5.54 -24.05 15.35
C ARG A 193 -5.22 -23.84 13.87
N CYS A 194 -5.53 -24.84 13.05
CA CYS A 194 -5.76 -24.66 11.62
C CYS A 194 -7.11 -23.97 11.44
N CYS A 195 -7.19 -22.97 10.56
CA CYS A 195 -8.46 -22.32 10.23
C CYS A 195 -8.63 -22.30 8.71
N VAL A 196 -9.62 -23.02 8.16
CA VAL A 196 -9.92 -23.02 6.71
C VAL A 196 -11.41 -22.99 6.44
N ALA A 197 -11.81 -22.48 5.28
CA ALA A 197 -13.20 -22.59 4.82
C ALA A 197 -13.66 -24.05 4.68
N ARG A 198 -14.91 -24.33 5.07
CA ARG A 198 -15.47 -25.70 5.17
C ARG A 198 -15.46 -26.42 3.83
N HIS A 199 -15.78 -25.71 2.76
CA HIS A 199 -15.86 -26.28 1.42
C HIS A 199 -14.49 -26.71 0.84
N VAL A 200 -13.39 -26.33 1.49
CA VAL A 200 -12.01 -26.70 1.13
C VAL A 200 -11.28 -27.43 2.26
N ALA A 201 -12.00 -27.85 3.29
CA ALA A 201 -11.41 -28.63 4.37
C ALA A 201 -10.96 -30.01 3.86
N PRO A 202 -9.90 -30.61 4.44
CA PRO A 202 -9.49 -31.96 4.10
C PRO A 202 -10.64 -32.95 4.34
N SER A 203 -10.68 -34.03 3.55
CA SER A 203 -11.75 -35.05 3.61
C SER A 203 -11.91 -35.70 4.99
N SER A 204 -10.86 -35.68 5.81
CA SER A 204 -10.87 -36.09 7.21
C SER A 204 -10.56 -34.90 8.12
N VAL A 205 -11.58 -34.14 8.49
CA VAL A 205 -11.47 -33.12 9.55
C VAL A 205 -11.39 -33.83 10.90
N PRO A 206 -10.42 -33.49 11.78
CA PRO A 206 -10.28 -34.14 13.08
C PRO A 206 -11.53 -34.00 13.96
N SER A 207 -11.83 -35.03 14.77
CA SER A 207 -12.87 -34.98 15.79
C SER A 207 -12.51 -33.90 16.83
N GLY A 208 -13.35 -32.87 16.95
CA GLY A 208 -13.08 -31.70 17.81
C GLY A 208 -12.84 -30.39 17.06
N ALA A 209 -12.98 -30.38 15.72
CA ALA A 209 -13.01 -29.14 14.98
C ALA A 209 -14.19 -28.25 15.41
N ILE A 210 -13.92 -26.97 15.63
CA ILE A 210 -14.88 -25.92 15.93
C ILE A 210 -15.33 -25.32 14.60
N GLU A 211 -16.64 -25.15 14.43
CA GLU A 211 -17.22 -24.46 13.29
C GLU A 211 -17.59 -23.04 13.66
N THR A 212 -17.05 -22.07 12.93
CA THR A 212 -17.36 -20.65 13.08
C THR A 212 -17.87 -20.10 11.75
N THR A 213 -19.10 -19.62 11.70
CA THR A 213 -19.64 -18.95 10.51
C THR A 213 -19.22 -17.48 10.49
N ILE A 214 -18.65 -17.02 9.37
CA ILE A 214 -18.21 -15.64 9.12
C ILE A 214 -18.83 -15.16 7.81
N GLY A 215 -19.87 -14.33 7.91
CA GLY A 215 -20.68 -13.98 6.74
C GLY A 215 -21.36 -15.22 6.16
N ASP A 216 -21.21 -15.45 4.86
CA ASP A 216 -21.77 -16.63 4.16
C ASP A 216 -20.81 -17.83 4.16
N GLU A 217 -19.63 -17.71 4.77
CA GLU A 217 -18.61 -18.77 4.81
C GLU A 217 -18.58 -19.46 6.18
N THR A 218 -18.46 -20.79 6.20
CA THR A 218 -18.21 -21.52 7.46
C THR A 218 -16.74 -21.87 7.54
N ILE A 219 -16.06 -21.45 8.60
CA ILE A 219 -14.65 -21.75 8.86
C ILE A 219 -14.56 -22.89 9.87
N LEU A 220 -13.69 -23.85 9.59
CA LEU A 220 -13.33 -24.94 10.49
C LEU A 220 -12.02 -24.62 11.20
N GLU A 221 -12.04 -24.68 12.53
CA GLU A 221 -10.88 -24.53 13.40
C GLU A 221 -10.53 -25.86 14.09
N TRP A 222 -9.30 -26.37 14.00
CA TRP A 222 -8.91 -27.55 14.78
C TRP A 222 -7.43 -27.51 15.17
N ASP A 223 -7.08 -28.11 16.30
CA ASP A 223 -5.67 -28.19 16.71
C ASP A 223 -4.91 -29.20 15.85
N PHE A 224 -3.80 -28.75 15.24
CA PHE A 224 -2.80 -29.67 14.74
C PHE A 224 -2.13 -30.40 15.92
N THR A 225 -1.75 -31.66 15.69
CA THR A 225 -0.90 -32.43 16.62
C THR A 225 0.33 -32.95 15.88
N GLY A 226 1.52 -32.85 16.48
CA GLY A 226 2.61 -33.79 16.19
C GLY A 226 3.81 -33.29 15.37
N ARG A 227 4.15 -31.99 15.35
CA ARG A 227 5.47 -31.54 14.87
C ARG A 227 5.91 -30.19 15.46
N THR A 228 7.17 -30.11 15.87
CA THR A 228 7.84 -28.86 16.27
C THR A 228 8.92 -28.46 15.26
N SER A 229 9.51 -27.29 15.43
CA SER A 229 10.54 -26.74 14.52
C SER A 229 11.91 -27.37 14.69
N GLY A 230 12.15 -28.01 15.83
CA GLY A 230 13.49 -28.19 16.35
C GLY A 230 14.15 -26.85 16.69
N THR A 231 15.45 -26.90 17.01
CA THR A 231 16.25 -25.74 17.40
C THR A 231 16.99 -25.08 16.23
N GLY A 232 16.93 -25.67 15.03
CA GLY A 232 17.63 -25.20 13.83
C GLY A 232 17.05 -23.90 13.26
N THR A 233 17.88 -23.11 12.57
CA THR A 233 17.49 -21.83 11.97
C THR A 233 16.52 -21.97 10.79
N THR A 234 16.58 -23.10 10.08
CA THR A 234 15.76 -23.37 8.89
C THR A 234 14.70 -24.41 9.18
N ILE A 235 13.46 -24.09 8.82
CA ILE A 235 12.32 -25.01 8.85
C ILE A 235 12.06 -25.52 7.43
N ALA A 236 12.26 -26.81 7.21
CA ALA A 236 12.14 -27.43 5.88
C ALA A 236 10.75 -27.21 5.24
N THR A 237 9.67 -27.31 6.03
CA THR A 237 8.30 -27.09 5.56
C THR A 237 7.45 -26.48 6.67
N MET A 238 6.82 -25.33 6.44
CA MET A 238 5.94 -24.61 7.36
C MET A 238 4.53 -24.48 6.77
N PRO A 239 3.49 -25.05 7.40
CA PRO A 239 2.10 -24.79 7.03
C PRO A 239 1.72 -23.34 7.34
N MET A 240 1.23 -22.61 6.35
CA MET A 240 0.95 -21.17 6.41
C MET A 240 -0.48 -20.83 6.87
N GLN A 241 -1.32 -21.86 7.05
CA GLN A 241 -2.67 -21.77 7.62
C GLN A 241 -2.66 -22.06 9.14
N ASN A 242 -1.55 -21.79 9.82
CA ASN A 242 -1.34 -22.03 11.25
C ASN A 242 -0.99 -20.72 11.97
N VAL A 243 -1.62 -20.48 13.12
CA VAL A 243 -1.34 -19.35 14.02
C VAL A 243 0.14 -19.31 14.46
N HIS A 244 0.79 -20.45 14.68
CA HIS A 244 2.21 -20.46 15.07
C HIS A 244 3.13 -20.05 13.92
N ALA A 245 2.81 -20.42 12.68
CA ALA A 245 3.54 -19.93 11.52
C ALA A 245 3.45 -18.41 11.41
N ALA A 246 2.23 -17.86 11.60
CA ALA A 246 2.01 -16.42 11.64
C ALA A 246 2.81 -15.75 12.77
N ARG A 247 2.83 -16.31 13.99
CA ARG A 247 3.61 -15.80 15.12
C ARG A 247 5.12 -15.76 14.84
N VAL A 248 5.70 -16.86 14.34
CA VAL A 248 7.13 -16.94 13.97
C VAL A 248 7.50 -15.85 12.95
N ILE A 249 6.63 -15.65 11.96
CA ILE A 249 6.89 -14.72 10.87
C ILE A 249 6.73 -13.27 11.33
N LEU A 250 5.62 -12.95 11.99
CA LEU A 250 5.32 -11.60 12.49
C LEU A 250 6.34 -11.15 13.54
N GLU A 251 6.74 -12.04 14.47
CA GLU A 251 7.75 -11.69 15.47
C GLU A 251 9.08 -11.31 14.79
N GLY A 252 9.56 -12.11 13.84
CA GLY A 252 10.80 -11.81 13.11
C GLY A 252 10.73 -10.49 12.35
N GLU A 253 9.60 -10.18 11.70
CA GLU A 253 9.41 -8.90 11.02
C GLU A 253 9.44 -7.71 12.00
N MET A 254 8.84 -7.86 13.18
CA MET A 254 8.89 -6.83 14.23
C MET A 254 10.30 -6.64 14.79
N TYR A 255 11.09 -7.71 14.92
CA TYR A 255 12.50 -7.60 15.30
C TYR A 255 13.34 -6.90 14.23
N GLU A 256 13.11 -7.18 12.94
CA GLU A 256 13.81 -6.47 11.86
C GLU A 256 13.47 -4.96 11.88
N MET A 257 12.20 -4.60 12.11
CA MET A 257 11.81 -3.19 12.29
C MET A 257 12.57 -2.52 13.44
N ARG A 258 12.71 -3.21 14.58
CA ARG A 258 13.48 -2.72 15.73
C ARG A 258 14.96 -2.57 15.41
N ALA A 259 15.53 -3.51 14.65
CA ALA A 259 16.91 -3.41 14.17
C ALA A 259 17.12 -2.23 13.21
N MET A 260 16.07 -1.83 12.48
CA MET A 260 16.02 -0.60 11.68
C MET A 260 15.63 0.65 12.50
N GLY A 261 15.63 0.59 13.83
CA GLY A 261 15.37 1.76 14.68
C GLY A 261 13.89 2.16 14.84
N PHE A 262 12.94 1.35 14.37
CA PHE A 262 11.51 1.52 14.63
C PHE A 262 11.11 0.73 15.89
N PRO A 263 10.71 1.38 17.00
CA PRO A 263 10.70 0.76 18.33
C PRO A 263 9.64 -0.33 18.54
N ASP A 264 8.53 -0.28 17.82
CA ASP A 264 7.33 -1.08 18.07
C ASP A 264 7.16 -2.27 17.11
N GLY A 265 7.72 -2.18 15.90
CA GLY A 265 7.51 -3.17 14.84
C GLY A 265 6.12 -3.11 14.20
N HIS A 266 5.27 -2.17 14.62
CA HIS A 266 3.91 -1.95 14.12
C HIS A 266 3.60 -0.46 14.23
N CYS A 267 2.98 0.18 13.25
CA CYS A 267 2.84 1.65 13.11
C CYS A 267 2.43 2.46 14.38
N GLY A 268 3.26 2.58 15.42
CA GLY A 268 2.97 3.26 16.68
C GLY A 268 1.67 2.86 17.36
N GLU A 269 1.06 3.90 17.92
CA GLU A 269 -0.27 3.88 18.51
C GLU A 269 -1.36 3.40 17.54
N HIS A 270 -1.12 3.47 16.24
CA HIS A 270 -2.11 3.05 15.26
C HIS A 270 -2.29 1.54 15.20
N ARG A 271 -1.32 0.75 15.70
CA ARG A 271 -1.41 -0.72 15.79
C ARG A 271 -1.90 -1.34 14.48
N TYR A 272 -1.32 -0.87 13.38
CA TYR A 272 -1.72 -1.15 12.01
C TYR A 272 -0.53 -1.61 11.18
N THR A 273 -0.77 -2.45 10.18
CA THR A 273 0.22 -2.80 9.17
C THR A 273 -0.46 -3.19 7.85
N ASN A 274 0.32 -3.32 6.79
CA ASN A 274 -0.08 -3.76 5.47
C ASN A 274 0.92 -4.80 4.95
N THR A 275 0.60 -5.48 3.86
CA THR A 275 1.44 -6.56 3.34
C THR A 275 1.52 -6.53 1.83
N ALA A 276 2.52 -7.22 1.30
CA ALA A 276 2.66 -7.42 -0.13
C ALA A 276 1.39 -8.01 -0.73
N ALA A 277 1.06 -7.56 -1.95
CA ALA A 277 -0.16 -7.92 -2.67
C ALA A 277 -1.46 -7.67 -1.88
N ASN A 278 -1.40 -6.96 -0.75
CA ASN A 278 -2.49 -6.71 0.17
C ASN A 278 -3.14 -7.98 0.74
N ASN A 279 -2.36 -9.06 0.84
CA ASN A 279 -2.85 -10.32 1.35
C ASN A 279 -2.77 -10.33 2.88
N ALA A 280 -3.93 -10.27 3.52
CA ALA A 280 -4.06 -10.26 4.97
C ALA A 280 -4.04 -11.68 5.58
N GLY A 281 -3.86 -12.72 4.76
CA GLY A 281 -4.09 -14.11 5.16
C GLY A 281 -5.52 -14.35 5.61
N GLY A 282 -5.74 -15.26 6.56
CA GLY A 282 -7.03 -15.44 7.23
C GLY A 282 -6.89 -15.52 8.74
N ILE A 283 -7.87 -16.14 9.41
CA ILE A 283 -8.07 -16.04 10.87
C ILE A 283 -6.80 -16.29 11.68
N ALA A 284 -5.99 -17.29 11.31
CA ALA A 284 -4.73 -17.58 11.99
C ALA A 284 -3.77 -16.38 12.02
N TRP A 285 -3.68 -15.65 10.91
CA TRP A 285 -2.87 -14.43 10.78
C TRP A 285 -3.46 -13.27 11.57
N TRP A 286 -4.78 -13.09 11.52
CA TRP A 286 -5.46 -12.01 12.24
C TRP A 286 -5.41 -12.22 13.75
N GLN A 287 -5.52 -13.47 14.20
CA GLN A 287 -5.35 -13.85 15.59
C GLN A 287 -3.93 -13.54 16.07
N ALA A 288 -2.90 -14.03 15.37
CA ALA A 288 -1.52 -13.77 15.73
C ALA A 288 -1.19 -12.26 15.71
N ALA A 289 -1.69 -11.53 14.71
CA ALA A 289 -1.58 -10.08 14.63
C ALA A 289 -2.20 -9.39 15.85
N LYS A 290 -3.41 -9.80 16.24
CA LYS A 290 -4.12 -9.24 17.41
C LYS A 290 -3.42 -9.55 18.73
N GLU A 291 -2.89 -10.77 18.88
CA GLU A 291 -2.09 -11.17 20.05
C GLU A 291 -0.80 -10.34 20.17
N LEU A 292 -0.19 -9.97 19.03
CA LEU A 292 0.96 -9.07 18.97
C LEU A 292 0.58 -7.58 19.05
N GLY A 293 -0.69 -7.27 19.35
CA GLY A 293 -1.15 -5.92 19.63
C GLY A 293 -1.66 -5.13 18.43
N LEU A 294 -1.72 -5.72 17.23
CA LEU A 294 -2.36 -5.08 16.08
C LEU A 294 -3.88 -5.03 16.24
N ARG A 295 -4.52 -4.01 15.68
CA ARG A 295 -5.99 -3.89 15.60
C ARG A 295 -6.52 -3.90 14.18
N ALA A 296 -5.65 -3.71 13.18
CA ALA A 296 -6.07 -3.61 11.80
C ALA A 296 -4.97 -4.01 10.80
N LEU A 297 -5.41 -4.47 9.62
CA LEU A 297 -4.57 -4.74 8.45
C LEU A 297 -5.19 -4.15 7.18
N ARG A 298 -4.35 -3.71 6.24
CA ARG A 298 -4.80 -3.49 4.86
C ARG A 298 -5.11 -4.81 4.19
N SER A 299 -6.24 -4.91 3.49
CA SER A 299 -6.70 -6.19 2.93
C SER A 299 -7.49 -6.03 1.64
N SER A 300 -7.11 -6.81 0.62
CA SER A 300 -7.91 -7.03 -0.59
C SER A 300 -9.22 -7.80 -0.25
N TYR A 301 -10.18 -7.84 -1.17
CA TYR A 301 -11.45 -8.57 -0.94
C TYR A 301 -11.26 -10.08 -0.83
N CYS A 302 -10.32 -10.64 -1.59
CA CYS A 302 -9.88 -12.02 -1.43
C CYS A 302 -8.42 -11.99 -0.97
N PRO A 303 -8.08 -12.50 0.22
CA PRO A 303 -6.71 -12.48 0.75
C PRO A 303 -5.74 -13.30 -0.11
N ASN A 304 -6.26 -14.00 -1.13
CA ASN A 304 -5.49 -14.67 -2.16
C ASN A 304 -5.97 -14.36 -3.59
N GLN A 305 -6.52 -13.17 -3.87
CA GLN A 305 -6.96 -12.80 -5.24
C GLN A 305 -5.86 -12.95 -6.30
N HIS A 306 -4.63 -13.02 -5.84
CA HIS A 306 -3.41 -13.17 -6.60
C HIS A 306 -2.85 -14.58 -6.57
N SER A 307 -3.54 -15.59 -6.05
CA SER A 307 -3.14 -16.94 -6.32
C SER A 307 -3.56 -17.34 -7.72
N ASP A 308 -2.66 -18.02 -8.44
CA ASP A 308 -3.08 -18.73 -9.64
C ASP A 308 -4.07 -19.82 -9.20
N PRO A 309 -5.29 -19.88 -9.77
CA PRO A 309 -6.26 -20.93 -9.47
C PRO A 309 -5.71 -22.34 -9.68
N SER A 310 -4.65 -22.48 -10.50
CA SER A 310 -3.92 -23.72 -10.73
C SER A 310 -3.01 -24.14 -9.56
N ILE A 311 -2.72 -23.23 -8.62
CA ILE A 311 -1.94 -23.52 -7.40
C ILE A 311 -2.89 -24.08 -6.33
N PRO A 312 -2.76 -25.36 -5.95
CA PRO A 312 -3.65 -25.97 -4.96
C PRO A 312 -3.63 -25.25 -3.61
N GLY A 313 -4.82 -24.96 -3.04
CA GLY A 313 -4.98 -24.40 -1.69
C GLY A 313 -4.91 -22.88 -1.58
N ALA A 314 -4.74 -22.21 -2.71
CA ALA A 314 -4.50 -20.80 -2.76
C ALA A 314 -5.80 -19.96 -2.78
N ASN A 315 -6.99 -20.54 -2.59
CA ASN A 315 -8.28 -19.81 -2.52
C ASN A 315 -9.06 -20.07 -1.22
N ASN A 316 -8.38 -20.51 -0.16
CA ASN A 316 -9.06 -21.14 0.98
C ASN A 316 -9.30 -20.23 2.19
N GLN A 317 -8.95 -18.95 2.11
CA GLN A 317 -9.12 -17.96 3.16
C GLN A 317 -10.02 -16.86 2.62
N THR A 318 -11.05 -16.47 3.37
CA THR A 318 -11.99 -15.40 2.99
C THR A 318 -11.85 -14.24 3.96
N VAL A 319 -12.04 -13.02 3.46
CA VAL A 319 -12.18 -11.83 4.31
C VAL A 319 -13.68 -11.61 4.56
N PRO A 320 -14.13 -11.42 5.82
CA PRO A 320 -15.53 -11.11 6.10
C PRO A 320 -16.02 -9.93 5.25
N VAL A 321 -17.25 -10.02 4.73
CA VAL A 321 -17.87 -8.93 3.96
C VAL A 321 -17.96 -7.65 4.80
N SER A 322 -18.19 -7.79 6.11
CA SER A 322 -18.18 -6.69 7.08
C SER A 322 -16.81 -6.02 7.23
N ARG A 323 -15.72 -6.64 6.74
CA ARG A 323 -14.34 -6.18 6.92
C ARG A 323 -13.93 -6.04 8.40
N VAL A 324 -14.62 -6.74 9.29
CA VAL A 324 -14.36 -6.75 10.73
C VAL A 324 -14.47 -8.18 11.25
N TRP A 325 -13.47 -8.61 12.02
CA TRP A 325 -13.46 -9.91 12.70
C TRP A 325 -13.07 -9.71 14.17
N ASN A 326 -13.98 -9.96 15.12
CA ASN A 326 -13.71 -9.82 16.56
C ASN A 326 -13.05 -8.47 16.95
N GLY A 327 -13.51 -7.36 16.36
CA GLY A 327 -12.94 -6.01 16.57
C GLY A 327 -11.62 -5.74 15.84
N PHE A 328 -11.14 -6.68 15.03
CA PHE A 328 -9.99 -6.49 14.15
C PHE A 328 -10.46 -6.00 12.77
N HIS A 329 -9.91 -4.89 12.29
CA HIS A 329 -10.37 -4.24 11.06
C HIS A 329 -9.52 -4.62 9.84
N LEU A 330 -10.18 -4.99 8.75
CA LEU A 330 -9.55 -5.33 7.48
C LEU A 330 -9.85 -4.21 6.47
N LEU A 331 -8.96 -3.21 6.42
CA LEU A 331 -9.20 -1.99 5.66
C LEU A 331 -9.15 -2.27 4.15
N PRO A 332 -10.21 -1.93 3.41
CA PRO A 332 -10.17 -2.00 1.94
C PRO A 332 -9.15 -1.01 1.41
N LEU A 333 -8.75 -1.17 0.16
CA LEU A 333 -7.64 -0.42 -0.40
C LEU A 333 -7.87 0.05 -1.83
N HIS A 334 -7.08 1.05 -2.22
CA HIS A 334 -6.90 1.39 -3.61
C HIS A 334 -5.48 1.85 -3.92
N ASN A 335 -4.92 1.30 -4.99
CA ASN A 335 -3.63 1.73 -5.52
C ASN A 335 -3.79 3.05 -6.30
N LEU A 336 -2.86 3.99 -6.08
CA LEU A 336 -2.72 5.30 -6.72
C LEU A 336 -1.45 5.42 -7.60
N ASP A 337 -0.75 4.33 -7.84
CA ASP A 337 0.43 4.28 -8.71
C ASP A 337 0.10 4.74 -10.13
N ILE A 338 1.12 5.25 -10.80
CA ILE A 338 1.01 5.87 -12.12
C ILE A 338 1.65 5.00 -13.22
N THR A 339 1.94 3.75 -12.91
CA THR A 339 2.56 2.75 -13.79
C THR A 339 2.05 1.36 -13.40
N GLY A 340 2.02 0.44 -14.37
CA GLY A 340 1.51 -0.91 -14.21
C GLY A 340 2.62 -1.97 -14.12
N SER A 341 2.40 -2.95 -13.24
CA SER A 341 3.21 -4.16 -12.98
C SER A 341 4.50 -3.99 -12.18
N SER A 342 4.84 -5.09 -11.49
CA SER A 342 5.82 -5.24 -10.41
C SER A 342 7.29 -5.13 -10.81
N GLU A 343 7.63 -4.71 -12.03
CA GLU A 343 9.02 -4.68 -12.52
C GLU A 343 9.42 -3.37 -13.23
N VAL A 344 8.50 -2.42 -13.39
CA VAL A 344 8.74 -1.17 -14.13
C VAL A 344 8.47 0.05 -13.26
N SER A 345 9.45 0.95 -13.20
CA SER A 345 9.25 2.25 -12.58
C SER A 345 8.64 3.23 -13.59
N THR A 346 7.98 4.27 -13.08
CA THR A 346 7.36 5.29 -13.92
C THR A 346 8.39 6.13 -14.67
N TRP A 347 7.99 6.55 -15.87
CA TRP A 347 8.67 7.55 -16.69
C TRP A 347 8.06 8.95 -16.52
N GLY A 348 7.12 9.09 -15.59
CA GLY A 348 6.41 10.32 -15.27
C GLY A 348 5.03 10.38 -15.93
N LEU A 349 4.65 11.59 -16.32
CA LEU A 349 3.31 11.86 -16.84
C LEU A 349 3.07 11.21 -18.21
N TYR A 350 3.99 11.42 -19.14
CA TYR A 350 4.08 10.74 -20.43
C TYR A 350 5.51 10.86 -20.97
N ASP A 351 5.98 9.78 -21.58
CA ASP A 351 7.24 9.76 -22.33
C ASP A 351 7.04 8.86 -23.56
N PRO A 352 7.21 9.39 -24.79
CA PRO A 352 7.02 8.60 -26.01
C PRO A 352 8.03 7.45 -26.14
N ASN A 353 9.15 7.49 -25.42
CA ASN A 353 10.20 6.47 -25.45
C ASN A 353 10.04 5.42 -24.36
N ALA A 354 9.07 5.57 -23.44
CA ALA A 354 8.85 4.60 -22.36
C ALA A 354 8.45 3.21 -22.89
N GLY A 355 7.97 3.12 -24.13
CA GLY A 355 7.54 1.88 -24.77
C GLY A 355 6.11 1.52 -24.38
N ALA A 356 5.93 0.43 -23.61
CA ALA A 356 4.60 -0.06 -23.25
C ALA A 356 3.77 0.99 -22.49
N ALA A 357 2.47 1.07 -22.81
CA ALA A 357 1.51 2.02 -22.23
C ALA A 357 1.47 2.00 -20.69
N GLY A 358 1.90 0.91 -20.05
CA GLY A 358 1.94 0.79 -18.60
C GLY A 358 3.03 1.59 -17.90
N ARG A 359 3.98 2.26 -18.58
CA ARG A 359 5.17 2.86 -17.94
C ARG A 359 5.07 4.35 -17.61
N HIS A 360 3.94 4.98 -17.93
CA HIS A 360 3.68 6.39 -17.66
C HIS A 360 2.19 6.61 -17.42
N ALA A 361 1.84 7.70 -16.75
CA ALA A 361 0.48 7.93 -16.25
C ALA A 361 -0.57 7.98 -17.36
N VAL A 362 -0.26 8.63 -18.49
CA VAL A 362 -1.19 8.77 -19.62
C VAL A 362 -1.61 7.41 -20.19
N GLY A 363 -0.67 6.48 -20.36
CA GLY A 363 -0.97 5.16 -20.89
C GLY A 363 -1.58 4.25 -19.84
N PHE A 364 -1.07 4.30 -18.60
CA PHE A 364 -1.56 3.46 -17.51
C PHE A 364 -3.02 3.75 -17.16
N PHE A 365 -3.39 5.03 -17.07
CA PHE A 365 -4.76 5.42 -16.78
C PHE A 365 -5.64 5.57 -18.03
N GLY A 366 -5.08 5.42 -19.24
CA GLY A 366 -5.82 5.68 -20.48
C GLY A 366 -6.36 7.11 -20.55
N LEU A 367 -5.51 8.10 -20.28
CA LEU A 367 -5.91 9.51 -20.19
C LEU A 367 -6.11 10.18 -21.56
N ASP A 368 -5.66 9.53 -22.63
CA ASP A 368 -5.82 10.06 -23.97
C ASP A 368 -7.26 9.92 -24.47
N SER A 369 -7.71 10.87 -25.27
CA SER A 369 -9.03 10.78 -25.92
C SER A 369 -8.97 9.88 -27.16
N ALA A 370 -10.14 9.54 -27.71
CA ALA A 370 -10.23 8.81 -28.98
C ALA A 370 -9.53 9.53 -30.16
N SER A 371 -9.30 10.85 -30.06
CA SER A 371 -8.57 11.63 -31.06
C SER A 371 -7.07 11.75 -30.80
N ASN A 372 -6.52 11.04 -29.81
CA ASN A 372 -5.12 11.12 -29.40
C ASN A 372 -4.67 12.57 -29.08
N ASP A 373 -5.48 13.29 -28.31
CA ASP A 373 -5.26 14.71 -28.00
C ASP A 373 -4.13 14.98 -26.99
N ILE A 374 -3.55 13.93 -26.41
CA ILE A 374 -2.32 13.98 -25.63
C ILE A 374 -1.16 13.39 -26.45
N THR A 375 -1.21 12.10 -26.79
CA THR A 375 -0.06 11.42 -27.40
C THR A 375 0.22 11.93 -28.81
N GLY A 376 -0.81 12.19 -29.60
CA GLY A 376 -0.70 12.74 -30.96
C GLY A 376 -0.24 14.19 -31.02
N GLN A 377 -0.32 14.93 -29.91
CA GLN A 377 0.13 16.32 -29.81
C GLN A 377 1.44 16.47 -29.03
N TRP A 378 1.99 15.40 -28.47
CA TRP A 378 3.16 15.50 -27.58
C TRP A 378 4.44 15.98 -28.29
N SER A 379 4.55 15.77 -29.61
CA SER A 379 5.66 16.23 -30.44
C SER A 379 5.43 17.59 -31.09
N THR A 380 4.19 18.04 -31.23
CA THR A 380 3.82 19.23 -32.02
C THR A 380 3.27 20.38 -31.17
N ASN A 381 2.67 20.08 -30.02
CA ASN A 381 2.14 21.05 -29.05
C ASN A 381 2.25 20.46 -27.63
N ARG A 382 3.50 20.23 -27.20
CA ARG A 382 3.81 19.55 -25.94
C ARG A 382 3.25 20.28 -24.72
N GLN A 383 3.34 21.61 -24.68
CA GLN A 383 2.77 22.40 -23.58
C GLN A 383 1.28 22.14 -23.39
N ALA A 384 0.47 22.18 -24.46
CA ALA A 384 -0.96 21.90 -24.32
C ALA A 384 -1.22 20.44 -23.93
N ALA A 385 -0.50 19.50 -24.53
CA ALA A 385 -0.64 18.07 -24.25
C ALA A 385 -0.28 17.71 -22.80
N SER A 386 0.79 18.30 -22.26
CA SER A 386 1.28 18.07 -20.90
C SER A 386 0.30 18.62 -19.85
N TRP A 387 -0.27 19.81 -20.06
CA TRP A 387 -1.32 20.34 -19.18
C TRP A 387 -2.59 19.48 -19.18
N ARG A 388 -3.01 18.94 -20.34
CA ARG A 388 -4.16 18.02 -20.41
C ARG A 388 -3.87 16.73 -19.64
N ALA A 389 -2.69 16.14 -19.86
CA ALA A 389 -2.26 14.94 -19.16
C ALA A 389 -2.24 15.18 -17.64
N HIS A 390 -1.64 16.28 -17.19
CA HIS A 390 -1.55 16.66 -15.77
C HIS A 390 -2.94 16.77 -15.14
N GLN A 391 -3.83 17.53 -15.76
CA GLN A 391 -5.19 17.75 -15.25
C GLN A 391 -5.98 16.44 -15.14
N ARG A 392 -5.91 15.58 -16.17
CA ARG A 392 -6.62 14.29 -16.17
C ARG A 392 -6.03 13.31 -15.17
N ALA A 393 -4.71 13.25 -15.04
CA ALA A 393 -4.03 12.40 -14.06
C ALA A 393 -4.35 12.83 -12.63
N LEU A 394 -4.26 14.13 -12.32
CA LEU A 394 -4.57 14.66 -11.01
C LEU A 394 -6.05 14.43 -10.65
N CYS A 395 -6.97 14.63 -11.60
CA CYS A 395 -8.39 14.33 -11.41
C CYS A 395 -8.62 12.84 -11.09
N ARG A 396 -7.96 11.93 -11.83
CA ARG A 396 -8.03 10.48 -11.61
C ARG A 396 -7.54 10.11 -10.20
N LEU A 397 -6.35 10.55 -9.83
CA LEU A 397 -5.76 10.27 -8.50
C LEU A 397 -6.65 10.83 -7.38
N THR A 398 -7.14 12.05 -7.54
CA THR A 398 -8.02 12.72 -6.58
C THR A 398 -9.33 11.97 -6.38
N GLY A 399 -9.97 11.58 -7.49
CA GLY A 399 -11.22 10.83 -7.45
C GLY A 399 -11.07 9.48 -6.76
N ILE A 400 -9.99 8.74 -7.06
CA ILE A 400 -9.70 7.45 -6.39
C ILE A 400 -9.46 7.65 -4.89
N TRP A 401 -8.65 8.64 -4.51
CA TRP A 401 -8.33 8.90 -3.11
C TRP A 401 -9.56 9.24 -2.28
N LEU A 402 -10.41 10.14 -2.79
CA LEU A 402 -11.68 10.49 -2.14
C LEU A 402 -12.62 9.30 -2.09
N PHE A 403 -12.73 8.52 -3.17
CA PHE A 403 -13.59 7.35 -3.21
C PHE A 403 -13.22 6.32 -2.14
N ILE A 404 -11.95 5.95 -2.03
CA ILE A 404 -11.56 4.91 -1.07
C ILE A 404 -11.70 5.41 0.38
N ASN A 405 -11.36 6.67 0.67
CA ASN A 405 -11.49 7.21 2.02
C ASN A 405 -12.96 7.46 2.43
N VAL A 406 -13.80 7.97 1.52
CA VAL A 406 -15.17 8.39 1.86
C VAL A 406 -16.18 7.27 1.69
N ALA A 407 -16.14 6.54 0.57
CA ALA A 407 -17.14 5.52 0.26
C ALA A 407 -16.82 4.16 0.89
N ASN A 408 -15.53 3.83 1.01
CA ASN A 408 -15.10 2.51 1.53
C ASN A 408 -14.49 2.58 2.93
N LEU A 409 -14.21 3.79 3.44
CA LEU A 409 -13.48 4.01 4.69
C LEU A 409 -12.19 3.17 4.71
N GLY A 410 -11.42 3.27 3.62
CA GLY A 410 -10.25 2.44 3.34
C GLY A 410 -8.95 3.23 3.16
N ALA A 411 -7.96 2.54 2.63
CA ALA A 411 -6.59 3.00 2.46
C ALA A 411 -6.25 3.28 1.01
N ALA A 412 -5.65 4.43 0.74
CA ALA A 412 -5.05 4.68 -0.56
C ALA A 412 -3.54 4.70 -0.43
N TYR A 413 -2.86 4.11 -1.41
CA TYR A 413 -1.42 3.96 -1.33
C TYR A 413 -0.74 4.10 -2.67
N ILE A 414 0.55 4.45 -2.61
CA ILE A 414 1.47 4.43 -3.75
C ILE A 414 2.73 3.66 -3.38
N HIS A 415 3.49 3.26 -4.38
CA HIS A 415 4.88 2.87 -4.24
C HIS A 415 5.77 4.03 -4.71
N PRO A 416 6.66 4.56 -3.87
CA PRO A 416 7.60 5.61 -4.25
C PRO A 416 8.42 5.30 -5.50
N ALA A 417 8.88 4.05 -5.64
CA ALA A 417 9.63 3.63 -6.84
C ALA A 417 8.79 3.67 -8.12
N TRP A 418 7.48 3.48 -8.01
CA TRP A 418 6.55 3.50 -9.14
C TRP A 418 5.97 4.89 -9.40
N SER A 419 6.16 5.83 -8.48
CA SER A 419 5.50 7.13 -8.54
C SER A 419 6.48 8.31 -8.65
N TRP A 420 7.70 8.21 -8.13
CA TRP A 420 8.61 9.36 -8.03
C TRP A 420 9.73 9.38 -9.07
N TYR A 421 9.99 8.27 -9.76
CA TYR A 421 11.11 8.20 -10.73
C TYR A 421 10.88 8.98 -12.04
N GLY A 422 9.69 9.57 -12.22
CA GLY A 422 9.43 10.56 -13.27
C GLY A 422 9.72 12.01 -12.87
N CYS A 423 10.20 12.24 -11.64
CA CYS A 423 10.49 13.58 -11.12
C CYS A 423 11.84 14.11 -11.63
N SER A 424 11.97 15.43 -11.58
CA SER A 424 13.25 16.13 -11.74
C SER A 424 14.13 15.90 -10.53
N VAL A 425 15.40 15.52 -10.74
CA VAL A 425 16.35 15.30 -9.64
C VAL A 425 16.77 16.62 -9.00
N SER A 426 16.84 17.72 -9.75
CA SER A 426 17.23 19.03 -9.22
C SER A 426 16.09 19.77 -8.52
N GLN A 427 14.84 19.41 -8.83
CA GLN A 427 13.64 20.00 -8.24
C GLN A 427 12.59 18.90 -7.96
N PRO A 428 12.88 17.96 -7.03
CA PRO A 428 12.09 16.75 -6.85
C PRO A 428 10.70 16.98 -6.28
N VAL A 429 10.51 18.07 -5.54
CA VAL A 429 9.27 18.40 -4.83
C VAL A 429 8.58 19.63 -5.42
N ALA A 430 9.00 20.07 -6.60
CA ALA A 430 8.34 21.16 -7.31
C ALA A 430 6.95 20.73 -7.80
N ARG A 431 6.07 21.73 -7.97
CA ARG A 431 4.80 21.54 -8.67
C ARG A 431 5.02 21.43 -10.17
N PHE A 432 4.11 20.76 -10.84
CA PHE A 432 4.03 20.71 -12.30
C PHE A 432 3.92 22.14 -12.86
N ASP A 433 4.82 22.48 -13.78
CA ASP A 433 4.86 23.79 -14.45
C ASP A 433 5.09 23.64 -15.96
N GLY A 434 4.38 22.68 -16.57
CA GLY A 434 4.53 22.38 -17.99
C GLY A 434 5.97 22.03 -18.36
N GLU A 435 6.53 22.74 -19.34
CA GLU A 435 7.88 22.50 -19.86
C GLU A 435 9.01 23.25 -19.10
N ASN A 436 8.68 24.05 -18.07
CA ASN A 436 9.70 24.84 -17.35
C ASN A 436 10.59 23.99 -16.43
N ILE A 437 10.09 22.83 -15.99
CA ILE A 437 10.85 21.89 -15.16
C ILE A 437 10.78 20.53 -15.85
N LEU A 438 11.95 19.97 -16.14
CA LEU A 438 12.07 18.70 -16.85
C LEU A 438 12.68 17.62 -15.94
N ASN A 439 12.29 16.38 -16.18
CA ASN A 439 12.94 15.21 -15.62
C ASN A 439 14.19 14.83 -16.42
N VAL A 440 14.89 13.78 -16.00
CA VAL A 440 16.15 13.34 -16.63
C VAL A 440 15.99 12.84 -18.07
N ASN A 441 14.76 12.57 -18.54
CA ASN A 441 14.47 12.22 -19.92
C ASN A 441 14.07 13.44 -20.78
N GLY A 442 14.16 14.66 -20.23
CA GLY A 442 13.70 15.87 -20.92
C GLY A 442 12.18 15.94 -21.08
N GLN A 443 11.41 15.16 -20.31
CA GLN A 443 9.95 15.27 -20.26
C GLN A 443 9.52 16.18 -19.11
N PRO A 444 8.34 16.82 -19.19
CA PRO A 444 7.78 17.58 -18.09
C PRO A 444 7.86 16.84 -16.74
N HIS A 445 8.45 17.49 -15.74
CA HIS A 445 8.49 17.00 -14.37
C HIS A 445 7.07 16.72 -13.89
N TRP A 446 6.86 15.59 -13.21
CA TRP A 446 5.62 15.38 -12.49
C TRP A 446 5.82 14.54 -11.24
N ASN A 447 5.47 15.11 -10.09
CA ASN A 447 5.44 14.42 -8.82
C ASN A 447 3.99 14.15 -8.38
N PRO A 448 3.47 12.93 -8.55
CA PRO A 448 2.07 12.63 -8.26
C PRO A 448 1.72 12.81 -6.77
N THR A 449 2.67 12.62 -5.85
CA THR A 449 2.43 12.79 -4.41
C THR A 449 2.29 14.26 -4.06
N VAL A 450 3.25 15.10 -4.44
CA VAL A 450 3.15 16.55 -4.20
C VAL A 450 1.89 17.09 -4.86
N GLU A 451 1.64 16.70 -6.12
CA GLU A 451 0.47 17.10 -6.89
C GLU A 451 -0.84 16.78 -6.18
N LEU A 452 -1.02 15.52 -5.78
CA LEU A 452 -2.17 15.04 -5.03
C LEU A 452 -2.32 15.77 -3.70
N MET A 453 -1.25 15.85 -2.90
CA MET A 453 -1.31 16.38 -1.52
C MET A 453 -1.71 17.86 -1.46
N GLU A 454 -1.14 18.76 -2.29
CA GLU A 454 -1.63 20.15 -2.28
C GLU A 454 -3.03 20.28 -2.87
N ASN A 455 -3.39 19.48 -3.88
CA ASN A 455 -4.76 19.49 -4.38
C ASN A 455 -5.75 19.10 -3.28
N MET A 456 -5.35 18.16 -2.43
CA MET A 456 -6.13 17.71 -1.29
C MET A 456 -6.19 18.73 -0.17
N ARG A 457 -5.11 19.50 0.05
CA ARG A 457 -5.14 20.64 0.95
C ARG A 457 -6.22 21.66 0.53
N VAL A 458 -6.33 21.93 -0.77
CA VAL A 458 -7.39 22.79 -1.32
C VAL A 458 -8.78 22.17 -1.11
N ILE A 459 -8.95 20.88 -1.41
CA ILE A 459 -10.24 20.19 -1.26
C ILE A 459 -10.70 20.16 0.20
N VAL A 460 -9.81 19.82 1.13
CA VAL A 460 -10.10 19.85 2.57
C VAL A 460 -10.47 21.27 3.01
N GLY A 461 -9.77 22.30 2.52
CA GLY A 461 -10.15 23.69 2.78
C GLY A 461 -11.56 24.04 2.31
N VAL A 462 -11.96 23.57 1.13
CA VAL A 462 -13.30 23.77 0.57
C VAL A 462 -14.36 22.94 1.31
N LEU A 463 -14.05 21.71 1.73
CA LEU A 463 -14.98 20.75 2.32
C LEU A 463 -14.70 20.48 3.80
N LYS A 464 -14.14 21.44 4.53
CA LYS A 464 -13.68 21.27 5.93
C LYS A 464 -14.74 20.79 6.93
N GLU A 465 -16.02 20.99 6.60
CA GLU A 465 -17.14 20.49 7.40
C GLU A 465 -17.31 18.97 7.26
N TYR A 466 -16.89 18.39 6.13
CA TYR A 466 -17.06 16.98 5.79
C TYR A 466 -15.76 16.19 5.85
N LEU A 467 -14.62 16.84 5.56
CA LEU A 467 -13.32 16.20 5.39
C LEU A 467 -12.28 16.82 6.31
N LYS A 468 -11.41 15.98 6.87
CA LYS A 468 -10.18 16.41 7.56
C LYS A 468 -9.01 15.54 7.12
N PHE A 469 -7.80 16.06 7.20
CA PHE A 469 -6.63 15.18 7.25
C PHE A 469 -6.63 14.42 8.59
N GLY A 470 -6.20 13.17 8.57
CA GLY A 470 -6.13 12.36 9.78
C GLY A 470 -5.23 11.15 9.61
N SER A 471 -5.44 10.19 10.50
CA SER A 471 -4.68 8.94 10.56
C SER A 471 -5.56 7.73 10.28
N VAL A 472 -4.93 6.56 10.17
CA VAL A 472 -5.65 5.28 10.14
C VAL A 472 -6.44 5.03 11.45
N SER A 473 -6.02 5.59 12.59
CA SER A 473 -6.81 5.56 13.83
C SER A 473 -8.13 6.27 13.69
N ASP A 474 -8.11 7.47 13.13
CA ASP A 474 -9.34 8.24 12.93
C ASP A 474 -10.30 7.47 12.01
N LEU A 475 -9.76 6.86 10.95
CA LEU A 475 -10.55 6.08 9.99
C LEU A 475 -11.21 4.87 10.67
N ILE A 476 -10.46 4.12 11.48
CA ILE A 476 -11.00 2.99 12.26
C ILE A 476 -12.08 3.46 13.23
N ALA A 477 -11.86 4.57 13.94
CA ALA A 477 -12.85 5.13 14.85
C ALA A 477 -14.15 5.55 14.16
N VAL A 478 -14.08 6.01 12.90
CA VAL A 478 -15.28 6.25 12.09
C VAL A 478 -15.95 4.93 11.69
N ARG A 479 -15.18 3.92 11.27
CA ARG A 479 -15.72 2.58 10.92
C ARG A 479 -16.47 1.95 12.09
N GLU A 480 -15.92 2.01 13.30
CA GLU A 480 -16.55 1.52 14.54
C GLU A 480 -17.91 2.18 14.84
N ARG A 481 -18.15 3.40 14.33
CA ARG A 481 -19.43 4.11 14.52
C ARG A 481 -20.48 3.78 13.47
N VAL A 482 -20.07 3.37 12.27
CA VAL A 482 -20.96 3.31 11.09
C VAL A 482 -21.10 1.93 10.47
N MET A 483 -20.24 0.98 10.85
CA MET A 483 -20.24 -0.40 10.34
C MET A 483 -20.70 -1.44 11.38
N VAL A 484 -21.05 -1.01 12.59
CA VAL A 484 -21.52 -1.86 13.69
C VAL A 484 -23.04 -1.89 13.72
#